data_AF-A0A958FYC8-F1
#
_entry.id   AF-A0A958FYC8-F1
#
_cell.length_a   1.000
_cell.length_b   1.000
_cell.length_c   1.000
_cell.angle_alpha   90.00
_cell.angle_beta   90.00
_cell.angle_gamma   90.00
#
_symmetry.space_group_name_H-M   'P 1'
#
loop_
_entity.id
_entity.type
_entity.pdbx_description
1 polymer ?
#
loop_
_entity_poly.entity_id
_entity_poly.type
_entity_poly.pdbx_seq_one_letter_code
_entity_poly.pdbx_strand_id
1 'polypeptide(L)'
;MDRSKSSDSESRKASLPKRSFSLEFFVGLFALAGVAAGGYLAVGLGDFRIGSSNTYTIFAEFDNISGLKSGASVEIAGVQIGRVTALRLKDP
;
A
#
# COMPACT_ATOMS: atom_id res chain seq x y z
N MET A 1 -60.42 -21.88 -47.02
CA MET A 1 -60.26 -22.43 -45.65
C MET A 1 -58.98 -23.27 -45.72
N ASP A 2 -57.85 -23.01 -45.09
CA ASP A 2 -57.59 -22.42 -43.78
C ASP A 2 -56.17 -21.81 -43.77
N ARG A 3 -56.08 -20.48 -43.70
CA ARG A 3 -54.87 -19.73 -43.35
C ARG A 3 -55.11 -19.18 -41.95
N SER A 4 -55.16 -20.02 -40.93
CA SER A 4 -55.28 -19.54 -39.54
C SER A 4 -54.79 -20.57 -38.51
N LYS A 5 -53.48 -20.76 -38.46
CA LYS A 5 -52.81 -21.14 -37.22
C LYS A 5 -51.37 -20.67 -37.30
N SER A 6 -51.17 -19.37 -37.12
CA SER A 6 -50.83 -18.81 -35.81
C SER A 6 -49.56 -19.49 -35.29
N SER A 7 -48.40 -19.17 -35.83
CA SER A 7 -47.62 -17.97 -35.45
C SER A 7 -47.40 -17.79 -33.95
N ASP A 8 -47.58 -18.84 -33.13
CA ASP A 8 -47.48 -18.78 -31.66
C ASP A 8 -46.29 -19.60 -31.11
N SER A 9 -45.26 -19.85 -31.92
CA SER A 9 -44.05 -20.55 -31.47
C SER A 9 -42.77 -19.71 -31.49
N GLU A 10 -42.79 -18.46 -31.96
CA GLU A 10 -41.56 -17.66 -32.10
C GLU A 10 -41.14 -16.80 -30.90
N SER A 11 -41.94 -16.69 -29.82
CA SER A 11 -41.68 -15.68 -28.78
C SER A 11 -41.54 -16.22 -27.35
N ARG A 12 -40.90 -17.38 -27.19
CA ARG A 12 -40.27 -17.76 -25.92
C ARG A 12 -38.78 -18.01 -26.13
N LYS A 13 -38.07 -17.01 -26.69
CA LYS A 13 -36.65 -16.83 -26.36
C LYS A 13 -36.60 -16.50 -24.87
N ALA A 14 -36.66 -17.54 -24.04
CA ALA A 14 -36.23 -17.47 -22.66
C ALA A 14 -34.83 -16.85 -22.70
N SER A 15 -34.70 -15.63 -22.20
CA SER A 15 -33.42 -14.98 -22.06
C SER A 15 -32.61 -15.84 -21.12
N LEU A 16 -31.75 -16.69 -21.68
CA LEU A 16 -30.81 -17.46 -20.88
C LEU A 16 -29.98 -16.44 -20.09
N PRO A 17 -29.94 -16.54 -18.75
CA PRO A 17 -29.17 -15.62 -17.94
C PRO A 17 -27.71 -15.71 -18.37
N LYS A 18 -27.23 -14.67 -19.08
CA LYS A 18 -25.84 -14.54 -19.49
C LYS A 18 -25.02 -14.37 -18.22
N ARG A 19 -24.48 -15.48 -17.70
CA ARG A 19 -23.63 -15.52 -16.52
C ARG A 19 -22.52 -14.48 -16.69
N SER A 20 -22.47 -13.52 -15.77
CA SER A 20 -21.62 -12.34 -15.84
C SER A 20 -20.20 -12.62 -15.36
N PHE A 21 -19.58 -13.71 -15.84
CA PHE A 21 -18.22 -14.12 -15.46
C PHE A 21 -17.21 -12.97 -15.63
N SER A 22 -17.44 -12.12 -16.62
CA SER A 22 -16.67 -10.89 -16.82
C SER A 22 -16.73 -9.94 -15.62
N LEU A 23 -17.91 -9.70 -15.03
CA LEU A 23 -18.07 -8.80 -13.89
C LEU A 23 -17.36 -9.35 -12.65
N GLU A 24 -17.50 -10.64 -12.39
CA GLU A 24 -16.85 -11.32 -11.25
C GLU A 24 -15.32 -11.20 -11.36
N PHE A 25 -14.76 -11.37 -12.56
CA PHE A 25 -13.34 -11.19 -12.84
C PHE A 25 -12.89 -9.73 -12.67
N PHE A 26 -13.65 -8.76 -13.20
CA PHE A 26 -13.31 -7.33 -13.07
C PHE A 26 -13.36 -6.84 -11.63
N VAL A 27 -14.31 -7.32 -10.82
CA VAL A 27 -14.38 -6.99 -9.39
C VAL A 27 -13.16 -7.53 -8.64
N GLY A 28 -12.75 -8.78 -8.92
CA GLY A 28 -11.54 -9.36 -8.36
C GLY A 28 -10.28 -8.58 -8.75
N LEU A 29 -10.15 -8.23 -10.03
CA LEU A 29 -9.03 -7.43 -10.54
C LEU A 29 -8.98 -6.04 -9.89
N PHE A 30 -10.14 -5.37 -9.75
CA PHE A 30 -10.23 -4.07 -9.10
C PHE A 30 -9.84 -4.13 -7.62
N ALA A 31 -10.31 -5.15 -6.89
CA ALA A 31 -9.94 -5.35 -5.50
C ALA A 31 -8.43 -5.58 -5.35
N LEU A 32 -7.83 -6.40 -6.22
CA LEU A 32 -6.40 -6.69 -6.20
C LEU A 32 -5.55 -5.45 -6.53
N ALA A 33 -6.00 -4.64 -7.50
CA ALA A 33 -5.39 -3.34 -7.81
C ALA A 33 -5.48 -2.36 -6.63
N GLY A 34 -6.63 -2.33 -5.93
CA GLY A 34 -6.81 -1.49 -4.73
C GLY A 34 -5.87 -1.90 -3.58
N VAL A 35 -5.73 -3.19 -3.33
CA VAL A 35 -4.77 -3.72 -2.33
C VAL A 35 -3.33 -3.40 -2.75
N ALA A 36 -2.98 -3.55 -4.02
CA ALA A 36 -1.66 -3.23 -4.53
C ALA A 36 -1.33 -1.72 -4.38
N ALA A 37 -2.28 -0.85 -4.70
CA ALA A 37 -2.15 0.59 -4.52
C ALA A 37 -2.02 0.97 -3.04
N GLY A 38 -2.84 0.38 -2.17
CA GLY A 38 -2.74 0.57 -0.71
C GLY A 38 -1.38 0.11 -0.16
N GLY A 39 -0.90 -1.06 -0.60
CA GLY A 39 0.43 -1.56 -0.26
C GLY A 39 1.55 -0.64 -0.74
N TYR A 40 1.46 -0.12 -1.96
CA TYR A 40 2.41 0.84 -2.51
C TYR A 40 2.49 2.12 -1.67
N LEU A 41 1.35 2.67 -1.29
CA LEU A 41 1.29 3.85 -0.42
C LEU A 41 1.85 3.55 0.98
N ALA A 42 1.53 2.40 1.56
CA ALA A 42 2.04 2.01 2.87
C ALA A 42 3.58 1.92 2.88
N VAL A 43 4.19 1.41 1.80
CA VAL A 43 5.66 1.38 1.65
C VAL A 43 6.22 2.78 1.41
N GLY A 44 5.57 3.61 0.60
CA GLY A 44 6.05 4.96 0.27
C GLY A 44 5.93 5.98 1.42
N LEU A 45 4.92 5.85 2.28
CA LEU A 45 4.76 6.68 3.49
C LEU A 45 5.50 6.08 4.69
N GLY A 46 5.76 4.78 4.68
CA GLY A 46 6.65 4.15 5.64
C GLY A 46 8.06 4.68 5.42
N ASP A 47 8.78 4.99 6.50
CA ASP A 47 10.22 5.30 6.46
C ASP A 47 11.05 4.01 6.18
N PHE A 48 10.60 3.23 5.20
CA PHE A 48 11.10 1.93 4.84
C PHE A 48 12.28 2.13 3.91
N ARG A 49 13.42 2.53 4.49
CA ARG A 49 14.67 2.66 3.75
C ARG A 49 15.19 1.26 3.37
N ILE A 50 14.66 0.69 2.27
CA ILE A 50 15.25 -0.47 1.58
C ILE A 50 16.55 0.04 0.94
N GLY A 51 17.65 -0.12 1.64
CA GLY A 51 18.93 0.32 1.13
C GLY A 51 19.97 0.31 2.22
N SER A 52 20.98 -0.54 2.06
CA SER A 52 22.24 -0.43 2.77
C SER A 52 22.94 0.85 2.31
N SER A 53 22.44 2.00 2.77
CA SER A 53 23.20 3.25 2.69
C SER A 53 24.45 3.04 3.54
N ASN A 54 25.62 3.27 2.93
CA ASN A 54 26.94 3.03 3.51
C ASN A 54 27.18 3.99 4.70
N THR A 55 26.51 3.71 5.81
CA THR A 55 26.41 4.57 6.99
C THR A 55 27.18 3.91 8.12
N TYR A 56 27.80 4.71 8.98
CA TYR A 56 28.53 4.24 10.14
C TYR A 56 27.89 4.77 11.42
N THR A 57 27.94 3.98 12.49
CA THR A 57 27.47 4.40 13.81
C THR A 57 28.55 5.22 14.49
N ILE A 58 28.18 6.40 14.98
CA ILE A 58 29.03 7.24 15.82
C ILE A 58 28.46 7.28 17.23
N PHE A 59 29.37 7.38 18.21
CA PHE A 59 29.02 7.60 19.61
C PHE A 59 29.43 9.00 20.00
N ALA A 60 28.56 9.68 20.73
CA ALA A 60 28.79 11.01 21.26
C ALA A 60 28.27 11.05 22.70
N GLU A 61 29.00 11.74 23.57
CA GLU A 61 28.64 11.93 24.97
C GLU A 61 28.20 13.38 25.16
N PHE A 62 27.15 13.57 25.94
CA PHE A 62 26.56 14.88 26.23
C PHE A 62 26.19 14.94 27.70
N ASP A 63 26.38 16.11 28.32
CA ASP A 63 25.98 16.34 29.71
C ASP A 63 24.46 16.41 29.88
N ASN A 64 23.73 16.82 28.82
CA ASN A 64 22.28 16.93 28.82
C ASN A 64 21.70 16.67 27.42
N ILE A 65 20.69 15.80 27.35
CA ILE A 65 19.98 15.43 26.11
C ILE A 65 18.46 15.68 26.20
N SER A 66 18.04 16.68 26.98
CA SER A 66 16.62 16.98 27.20
C SER A 66 15.87 17.18 25.88
N GLY A 67 14.79 16.43 25.69
CA GLY A 67 13.96 16.48 24.48
C GLY A 67 14.48 15.64 23.31
N LEU A 68 15.67 15.04 23.40
CA LEU A 68 16.18 14.12 22.38
C LEU A 68 15.45 12.78 22.47
N LYS A 69 15.03 12.25 21.32
CA LYS A 69 14.33 10.97 21.22
C LYS A 69 15.06 10.06 20.24
N SER A 70 14.92 8.74 20.46
CA SER A 70 15.28 7.79 19.41
C SER A 70 14.48 8.12 18.15
N GLY A 71 15.18 8.13 17.03
CA GLY A 71 14.60 8.55 15.77
C GLY A 71 14.73 10.04 15.45
N ALA A 72 15.33 10.87 16.31
CA ALA A 72 15.59 12.27 15.98
C ALA A 72 16.52 12.42 14.77
N SER A 73 16.29 13.46 13.95
CA SER A 73 17.14 13.81 12.80
C SER A 73 18.52 14.28 13.27
N VAL A 74 19.58 13.80 12.63
CA VAL A 74 20.95 14.31 12.81
C VAL A 74 21.28 15.16 11.59
N GLU A 75 21.69 16.40 11.82
CA GLU A 75 21.85 17.41 10.78
C GLU A 75 23.24 18.06 10.84
N ILE A 76 23.81 18.35 9.67
CA ILE A 76 25.02 19.17 9.53
C ILE A 76 24.67 20.34 8.62
N ALA A 77 24.90 21.57 9.11
CA ALA A 77 24.56 22.80 8.39
C ALA A 77 23.10 22.84 7.87
N GLY A 78 22.16 22.26 8.63
CA GLY A 78 20.74 22.20 8.27
C GLY A 78 20.34 21.10 7.28
N VAL A 79 21.26 20.21 6.92
CA VAL A 79 20.98 19.06 6.04
C VAL A 79 20.92 17.78 6.87
N GLN A 80 19.84 17.01 6.75
CA GLN A 80 19.69 15.71 7.39
C GLN A 80 20.69 14.70 6.82
N ILE A 81 21.58 14.21 7.68
CA ILE A 81 22.61 13.22 7.35
C ILE A 81 22.36 11.86 7.99
N GLY A 82 21.49 11.78 9.00
CA GLY A 82 21.28 10.55 9.74
C GLY A 82 20.16 10.65 10.78
N ARG A 83 20.10 9.65 11.65
CA ARG A 83 19.07 9.52 12.68
C ARG A 83 19.66 8.93 13.96
N VAL A 84 19.18 9.37 15.11
CA VAL A 84 19.58 8.82 16.41
C VAL A 84 19.04 7.40 16.57
N THR A 85 19.93 6.42 16.73
CA THR A 85 19.56 5.00 16.85
C THR A 85 19.23 4.61 18.29
N ALA A 86 20.03 5.06 19.26
CA ALA A 86 19.89 4.69 20.66
C ALA A 86 20.39 5.79 21.59
N LEU A 87 19.78 5.86 22.77
CA LEU A 87 20.20 6.71 23.89
C LEU A 87 20.52 5.79 25.07
N ARG A 88 21.66 5.99 25.72
CA ARG A 88 22.11 5.22 26.87
C ARG A 88 22.64 6.17 27.93
N LEU A 89 22.25 5.92 29.19
CA LEU A 89 22.89 6.55 30.32
C LEU A 89 24.19 5.77 30.58
N LYS A 90 25.32 6.47 30.52
CA LYS A 90 26.61 5.93 30.90
C LYS A 90 26.81 6.24 32.37
N ASP A 91 26.43 5.30 33.24
CA ASP A 91 26.82 5.38 34.65
C ASP A 91 28.33 5.11 34.76
N PRO A 92 29.06 5.87 35.60
CA PRO A 92 30.50 5.73 35.79
C PRO A 92 30.90 4.44 36.52
#